data_AF-A0A815R597-F1
#
_entry.id   AF-A0A815R597-F1
#
_cell.length_a   1.000
_cell.length_b   1.000
_cell.length_c   1.000
_cell.angle_alpha   90.00
_cell.angle_beta   90.00
_cell.angle_gamma   90.00
#
_symmetry.space_group_name_H-M   'P 1'
#
loop_
_entity.id
_entity.type
_entity.pdbx_description
1 polymer ?
#
loop_
_entity_poly.entity_id
_entity_poly.type
_entity_poly.pdbx_seq_one_letter_code
_entity_poly.pdbx_strand_id
1 'polypeptide(L)'
;MILTGNSYLLALIFGCIMLSFNIFRLENDFKRIEYQDSFCIFRSYMGYVSATLFNYSFVLQAVYRYILIMYPMHLFWQSAKFQTFFIAFTWILGFTYPLAFIFSGDIIYDVNNQVCQIPLQLSFPVVYIAILGAIFPILLIMFIYFKLVRYVHKMSKRIIQVNTLFRARRELKMVRRTVILISILITVTFPYVIFMFMSFFKRQPKSYFRIADAFSDLSLFLVIITLFQFTEPLKTSVMKRVNGRVNMVTTQE
;
A
#
# COMPACT_ATOMS: atom_id res chain seq x y z
N MET A 1 12.70 -11.02 4.34
CA MET A 1 11.94 -11.37 3.12
C MET A 1 10.45 -11.49 3.38
N ILE A 2 10.02 -12.04 4.53
CA ILE A 2 8.59 -12.19 4.89
C ILE A 2 7.82 -10.86 4.78
N LEU A 3 8.36 -9.76 5.34
CA LEU A 3 7.72 -8.44 5.28
C LEU A 3 7.50 -7.91 3.85
N THR A 4 8.46 -8.14 2.95
CA THR A 4 8.32 -7.75 1.54
C THR A 4 7.27 -8.61 0.84
N GLY A 5 7.21 -9.91 1.16
CA GLY A 5 6.16 -10.80 0.70
C GLY A 5 4.76 -10.36 1.17
N ASN A 6 4.63 -9.95 2.44
CA ASN A 6 3.38 -9.41 2.99
C ASN A 6 2.93 -8.15 2.24
N SER A 7 3.84 -7.20 1.96
CA SER A 7 3.48 -6.01 1.19
C SER A 7 3.06 -6.33 -0.25
N TYR A 8 3.68 -7.33 -0.88
CA TYR A 8 3.27 -7.78 -2.20
C TYR A 8 1.88 -8.43 -2.17
N LEU A 9 1.63 -9.32 -1.20
CA LEU A 9 0.33 -9.93 -0.99
C LEU A 9 -0.76 -8.87 -0.76
N LEU A 10 -0.48 -7.88 0.09
CA LEU A 10 -1.41 -6.78 0.37
C LEU A 10 -1.66 -5.90 -0.85
N ALA A 11 -0.62 -5.63 -1.67
CA ALA A 11 -0.79 -4.91 -2.94
C ALA A 11 -1.72 -5.67 -3.90
N LEU A 12 -1.58 -7.00 -3.99
CA LEU A 12 -2.46 -7.84 -4.81
C LEU A 12 -3.89 -7.85 -4.27
N ILE A 13 -4.07 -8.03 -2.96
CA ILE A 13 -5.41 -8.01 -2.33
C ILE A 13 -6.08 -6.67 -2.59
N PHE A 14 -5.37 -5.57 -2.37
CA PHE A 14 -5.87 -4.22 -2.62
C PHE A 14 -6.23 -4.02 -4.10
N GLY A 15 -5.38 -4.50 -5.01
CA GLY A 15 -5.64 -4.46 -6.46
C GLY A 15 -6.86 -5.26 -6.88
N CYS A 16 -7.07 -6.45 -6.32
CA CYS A 16 -8.26 -7.25 -6.58
C CYS A 16 -9.53 -6.57 -6.08
N ILE A 17 -9.48 -5.91 -4.92
CA ILE A 17 -10.62 -5.17 -4.38
C ILE A 17 -10.93 -3.94 -5.24
N MET A 18 -9.92 -3.17 -5.65
CA MET A 18 -10.10 -2.02 -6.55
C MET A 18 -10.64 -2.45 -7.92
N LEU A 19 -10.16 -3.56 -8.46
CA LEU A 19 -10.74 -4.16 -9.67
C LEU A 19 -12.21 -4.53 -9.46
N SER A 20 -12.57 -5.07 -8.30
CA SER A 20 -13.97 -5.38 -7.97
C SER A 20 -14.85 -4.13 -7.91
N PHE A 21 -14.37 -3.00 -7.37
CA PHE A 21 -15.09 -1.72 -7.44
C PHE A 21 -15.30 -1.26 -8.87
N ASN A 22 -14.26 -1.34 -9.70
CA ASN A 22 -14.33 -0.90 -11.09
C ASN A 22 -15.28 -1.76 -11.92
N ILE A 23 -15.28 -3.08 -11.73
CA ILE A 23 -16.21 -3.98 -12.41
C ILE A 23 -17.65 -3.67 -11.99
N PHE A 24 -17.92 -3.54 -10.68
CA PHE A 24 -19.25 -3.23 -10.17
C PHE A 24 -19.77 -1.89 -10.69
N ARG A 25 -18.92 -0.86 -10.65
CA ARG A 25 -19.23 0.46 -11.20
C ARG A 25 -19.52 0.41 -12.70
N LEU A 26 -18.68 -0.30 -13.46
CA LEU A 26 -18.82 -0.44 -14.91
C LEU A 26 -20.11 -1.16 -15.29
N GLU A 27 -20.49 -2.20 -14.54
CA GLU A 27 -21.73 -2.95 -14.76
C GLU A 27 -22.97 -2.07 -14.55
N ASN A 28 -22.98 -1.28 -13.47
CA ASN A 28 -24.08 -0.35 -13.18
C ASN A 28 -24.18 0.78 -14.23
N ASP A 29 -23.05 1.33 -14.67
CA ASP A 29 -23.02 2.33 -15.75
C ASP A 29 -23.52 1.72 -17.08
N PHE A 30 -23.08 0.50 -17.43
CA PHE A 30 -23.46 -0.17 -18.68
C PHE A 30 -24.96 -0.46 -18.72
N LYS A 31 -25.51 -0.95 -17.61
CA LYS A 31 -26.94 -1.24 -17.47
C LYS A 31 -27.79 0.02 -17.23
N ARG A 32 -27.16 1.18 -16.97
CA ARG A 32 -27.81 2.44 -16.58
C ARG A 32 -28.76 2.28 -15.39
N ILE A 33 -28.35 1.46 -14.41
CA ILE A 33 -29.13 1.20 -13.20
C ILE A 33 -28.41 1.76 -11.97
N GLU A 34 -29.21 2.14 -10.97
CA GLU A 34 -28.73 2.47 -9.64
C GLU A 34 -29.05 1.29 -8.74
N TYR A 35 -28.10 0.36 -8.62
CA TYR A 35 -28.29 -0.87 -7.87
C TYR A 35 -27.21 -1.01 -6.81
N GLN A 36 -27.66 -1.17 -5.57
CA GLN A 36 -26.83 -1.57 -4.44
C GLN A 36 -26.97 -3.08 -4.27
N ASP A 37 -25.89 -3.82 -4.50
CA ASP A 37 -25.85 -5.26 -4.22
C ASP A 37 -25.52 -5.53 -2.74
N SER A 38 -25.79 -6.76 -2.29
CA SER A 38 -25.54 -7.16 -0.89
C SER A 38 -24.07 -7.09 -0.49
N PHE A 39 -23.14 -7.15 -1.46
CA PHE A 39 -21.70 -7.06 -1.21
C PHE A 39 -21.14 -5.63 -1.27
N CYS A 40 -21.95 -4.63 -1.58
CA CYS A 40 -21.48 -3.26 -1.77
C CYS A 40 -20.77 -2.69 -0.54
N ILE A 41 -21.41 -2.79 0.63
CA ILE A 41 -20.85 -2.36 1.92
C ILE A 41 -19.60 -3.18 2.25
N PHE A 42 -19.64 -4.49 2.01
CA PHE A 42 -18.50 -5.38 2.25
C PHE A 42 -17.28 -5.01 1.39
N ARG A 43 -17.48 -4.66 0.11
CA ARG A 43 -16.41 -4.16 -0.77
C ARG A 43 -15.82 -2.86 -0.24
N SER A 44 -16.66 -1.91 0.18
CA SER A 44 -16.25 -0.66 0.84
C SER A 44 -15.33 -0.92 2.03
N TYR A 45 -15.82 -1.75 2.96
CA TYR A 45 -15.08 -2.15 4.15
C TYR A 45 -13.73 -2.80 3.79
N MET A 46 -13.74 -3.81 2.92
CA MET A 46 -12.51 -4.48 2.48
C MET A 46 -11.55 -3.51 1.78
N GLY A 47 -12.06 -2.51 1.05
CA GLY A 47 -11.27 -1.44 0.46
C GLY A 47 -10.51 -0.63 1.51
N TYR A 48 -11.19 -0.18 2.56
CA TYR A 48 -10.55 0.55 3.66
C TYR A 48 -9.56 -0.32 4.45
N VAL A 49 -9.90 -1.58 4.73
CA VAL A 49 -9.00 -2.56 5.38
C VAL A 49 -7.72 -2.73 4.55
N SER A 50 -7.88 -3.08 3.28
CA SER A 50 -6.74 -3.40 2.41
C SER A 50 -5.86 -2.19 2.12
N ALA A 51 -6.43 -1.00 1.92
CA ALA A 51 -5.67 0.25 1.80
C ALA A 51 -4.82 0.53 3.05
N THR A 52 -5.43 0.40 4.23
CA THR A 52 -4.77 0.62 5.52
C THR A 52 -3.64 -0.39 5.72
N LEU A 53 -3.93 -1.69 5.56
CA LEU A 53 -2.93 -2.74 5.68
C LEU A 53 -1.76 -2.52 4.71
N PHE A 54 -2.06 -2.15 3.47
CA PHE A 54 -1.05 -1.88 2.46
C PHE A 54 -0.11 -0.74 2.89
N ASN A 55 -0.64 0.39 3.37
CA ASN A 55 0.16 1.51 3.88
C ASN A 55 1.00 1.13 5.12
N TYR A 56 0.38 0.47 6.10
CA TYR A 56 1.10 0.04 7.32
C TYR A 56 2.13 -1.05 7.04
N SER A 57 2.00 -1.82 5.95
CA SER A 57 3.03 -2.77 5.53
C SER A 57 4.37 -2.07 5.24
N PHE A 58 4.34 -0.85 4.67
CA PHE A 58 5.55 -0.06 4.44
C PHE A 58 6.11 0.53 5.74
N VAL A 59 5.25 0.92 6.69
CA VAL A 59 5.67 1.31 8.04
C VAL A 59 6.43 0.17 8.70
N LEU A 60 5.87 -1.05 8.68
CA LEU A 60 6.50 -2.21 9.30
C LEU A 60 7.85 -2.55 8.64
N GLN A 61 7.96 -2.42 7.31
CA GLN A 61 9.24 -2.52 6.62
C GLN A 61 10.25 -1.44 7.06
N ALA A 62 9.80 -0.19 7.25
CA ALA A 62 10.65 0.90 7.68
C ALA A 62 11.17 0.67 9.11
N VAL A 63 10.29 0.29 10.05
CA VAL A 63 10.64 -0.04 11.43
C VAL A 63 11.63 -1.21 11.47
N TYR A 64 11.37 -2.28 10.73
CA TYR A 64 12.26 -3.44 10.69
C TYR A 64 13.68 -3.08 10.23
N ARG A 65 13.80 -2.28 9.16
CA ARG A 65 15.11 -1.83 8.66
C ARG A 65 15.79 -0.89 9.65
N TYR A 66 15.04 -0.03 10.32
CA TYR A 66 15.57 0.83 11.37
C TYR A 66 16.19 0.01 12.50
N ILE A 67 15.48 -1.02 12.99
CA ILE A 67 15.99 -1.92 14.03
C ILE A 67 17.24 -2.65 13.55
N LEU A 68 17.24 -3.17 12.33
CA LEU A 68 18.37 -3.92 11.77
C LEU A 68 19.66 -3.07 11.71
N ILE A 69 19.55 -1.79 11.38
CA ILE A 69 20.70 -0.88 11.26
C ILE A 69 21.12 -0.29 12.63
N MET A 70 20.17 0.13 13.47
CA MET A 70 20.47 0.71 14.78
C MET A 70 20.93 -0.34 15.80
N TYR A 71 20.28 -1.51 15.79
CA TYR A 71 20.41 -2.54 16.83
C TYR A 71 20.79 -3.90 16.22
N PRO A 72 21.94 -4.01 15.56
CA PRO A 72 22.33 -5.23 14.86
C PRO A 72 22.51 -6.44 15.79
N MET A 73 22.85 -6.21 17.06
CA MET A 73 23.09 -7.26 18.06
C MET A 73 21.81 -7.86 18.67
N HIS A 74 20.66 -7.20 18.51
CA HIS A 74 19.39 -7.68 19.06
C HIS A 74 18.69 -8.64 18.10
N LEU A 75 19.21 -9.88 18.02
CA LEU A 75 18.71 -10.94 17.12
C LEU A 75 17.24 -11.31 17.34
N PHE A 76 16.72 -11.13 18.57
CA PHE A 76 15.32 -11.40 18.89
C PHE A 76 14.34 -10.63 18.00
N TRP A 77 14.59 -9.33 17.81
CA TRP A 77 13.76 -8.44 16.99
C TRP A 77 13.87 -8.72 15.49
N GLN A 78 14.95 -9.38 15.08
CA GLN A 78 15.19 -9.79 13.70
C GLN A 78 14.57 -11.16 13.39
N SER A 79 14.10 -11.89 14.40
CA SER A 79 13.55 -13.24 14.24
C SER A 79 12.28 -13.25 13.37
N ALA A 80 12.10 -14.32 12.59
CA ALA A 80 10.91 -14.51 11.76
C ALA A 80 9.63 -14.58 12.62
N LYS A 81 9.70 -15.17 13.82
CA LYS A 81 8.58 -15.27 14.77
C LYS A 81 8.07 -13.88 15.17
N PHE A 82 9.00 -12.97 15.48
CA PHE A 82 8.67 -11.60 15.85
C PHE A 82 8.08 -10.83 14.65
N GLN A 83 8.66 -10.98 13.45
CA GLN A 83 8.09 -10.39 12.24
C GLN A 83 6.67 -10.87 11.97
N THR A 84 6.40 -12.18 12.09
CA THR A 84 5.07 -12.75 11.91
C THR A 84 4.08 -12.23 12.95
N PHE A 85 4.51 -12.10 14.22
CA PHE A 85 3.68 -11.51 15.27
C PHE A 85 3.25 -10.07 14.92
N PHE A 86 4.17 -9.21 14.47
CA PHE A 86 3.83 -7.84 14.06
C PHE A 86 2.94 -7.79 12.83
N ILE A 87 3.14 -8.70 11.87
CA ILE A 87 2.24 -8.84 10.73
C ILE A 87 0.84 -9.18 11.25
N ALA A 88 0.68 -10.24 12.04
CA ALA A 88 -0.62 -10.63 12.59
C ALA A 88 -1.29 -9.50 13.37
N PHE A 89 -0.53 -8.78 14.19
CA PHE A 89 -1.03 -7.61 14.92
C PHE A 89 -1.50 -6.49 13.99
N THR A 90 -0.74 -6.21 12.92
CA THR A 90 -1.13 -5.21 11.91
C THR A 90 -2.42 -5.62 11.19
N TRP A 91 -2.57 -6.91 10.88
CA TRP A 91 -3.78 -7.48 10.28
C TRP A 91 -5.01 -7.31 11.19
N ILE A 92 -4.88 -7.66 12.48
CA ILE A 92 -5.94 -7.45 13.47
C ILE A 92 -6.34 -5.98 13.52
N LEU A 93 -5.38 -5.07 13.70
CA LEU A 93 -5.65 -3.63 13.73
C LEU A 93 -6.29 -3.12 12.45
N GLY A 94 -5.84 -3.58 11.28
CA GLY A 94 -6.39 -3.17 9.99
C GLY A 94 -7.83 -3.62 9.77
N PHE A 95 -8.25 -4.75 10.35
CA PHE A 95 -9.66 -5.18 10.36
C PHE A 95 -10.48 -4.47 11.44
N THR A 96 -9.91 -4.20 12.61
CA THR A 96 -10.63 -3.52 13.69
C THR A 96 -10.88 -2.04 13.37
N TYR A 97 -9.93 -1.38 12.72
CA TYR A 97 -9.96 0.06 12.44
C TYR A 97 -11.21 0.55 11.66
N PRO A 98 -11.60 -0.05 10.53
CA PRO A 98 -12.76 0.39 9.76
C PRO A 98 -14.06 -0.27 10.24
N LEU A 99 -14.00 -1.19 11.22
CA LEU A 99 -15.17 -1.89 11.75
C LEU A 99 -16.18 -0.93 12.39
N ALA A 100 -15.68 0.15 12.99
CA ALA A 100 -16.52 1.21 13.55
C ALA A 100 -17.52 1.77 12.53
N PHE A 101 -17.12 1.90 11.25
CA PHE A 101 -17.95 2.45 10.19
C PHE A 101 -19.07 1.53 9.72
N ILE A 102 -18.92 0.22 9.93
CA ILE A 102 -20.01 -0.72 9.71
C ILE A 102 -21.07 -0.55 10.81
N PHE A 103 -20.64 -0.45 12.06
CA PHE A 103 -21.58 -0.33 13.20
C PHE A 103 -22.27 1.04 13.27
N SER A 104 -21.61 2.11 12.84
CA SER A 104 -22.22 3.44 12.75
C SER A 104 -23.10 3.64 11.51
N GLY A 105 -22.98 2.77 10.50
CA GLY A 105 -23.71 2.91 9.24
C GLY A 105 -23.19 4.04 8.34
N ASP A 106 -21.93 4.47 8.53
CA ASP A 106 -21.33 5.57 7.76
C ASP A 106 -21.02 5.18 6.30
N ILE A 107 -20.94 3.88 6.01
CA ILE A 107 -20.75 3.36 4.64
C ILE A 107 -22.09 3.29 3.94
N ILE A 108 -22.34 4.21 3.00
CA ILE A 108 -23.59 4.28 2.25
C ILE A 108 -23.34 4.13 0.75
N TYR A 109 -24.37 3.72 0.00
CA TYR A 109 -24.31 3.71 -1.46
C TYR A 109 -24.38 5.14 -1.99
N ASP A 110 -23.31 5.60 -2.64
CA ASP A 110 -23.27 6.89 -3.30
C ASP A 110 -23.73 6.74 -4.75
N VAL A 111 -24.97 7.16 -5.00
CA VAL A 111 -25.60 7.15 -6.33
C VAL A 111 -24.74 7.85 -7.37
N ASN A 112 -24.06 8.95 -7.01
CA ASN A 112 -23.24 9.70 -7.95
C ASN A 112 -22.01 8.92 -8.38
N ASN A 113 -21.44 8.10 -7.50
CA ASN A 113 -20.23 7.34 -7.79
C ASN A 113 -20.50 5.86 -8.11
N GLN A 114 -21.76 5.42 -7.96
CA GLN A 114 -22.23 4.05 -8.11
C GLN A 114 -21.38 3.03 -7.34
N VAL A 115 -20.95 3.42 -6.13
CA VAL A 115 -20.15 2.60 -5.22
C VAL A 115 -20.57 2.87 -3.78
N CYS A 116 -20.37 1.89 -2.90
CA CYS A 116 -20.48 2.13 -1.46
C CYS A 116 -19.20 2.74 -0.94
N GLN A 117 -19.33 3.88 -0.28
CA GLN A 117 -18.22 4.60 0.33
C GLN A 117 -18.73 5.49 1.45
N ILE A 118 -17.82 5.95 2.30
CA ILE A 118 -18.13 7.02 3.24
C ILE A 118 -18.33 8.31 2.44
N PRO A 119 -19.39 9.09 2.71
CA PRO A 119 -19.64 10.34 2.00
C PRO A 119 -18.44 11.26 2.10
N LEU A 120 -17.95 11.75 0.96
CA LEU A 120 -16.75 12.60 0.88
C LEU A 120 -16.93 14.00 1.48
N GLN A 121 -18.08 14.28 2.10
CA GLN A 121 -18.31 15.52 2.81
C GLN A 121 -17.46 15.58 4.08
N LEU A 122 -17.11 16.79 4.50
CA LEU A 122 -16.32 17.00 5.70
C LEU A 122 -17.06 16.41 6.91
N SER A 123 -16.54 15.30 7.41
CA SER A 123 -17.14 14.53 8.48
C SER A 123 -16.03 13.85 9.28
N PHE A 124 -16.34 13.51 10.54
CA PHE A 124 -15.38 12.83 11.40
C PHE A 124 -14.84 11.52 10.78
N PRO A 125 -15.66 10.64 10.17
CA PRO A 125 -15.18 9.42 9.51
C PRO A 125 -14.15 9.69 8.41
N VAL A 126 -14.38 10.67 7.54
CA VAL A 126 -13.46 11.01 6.44
C VAL A 126 -12.12 11.51 6.97
N VAL A 127 -12.15 12.42 7.95
CA VAL A 127 -10.94 12.98 8.57
C VAL A 127 -10.16 11.89 9.29
N TYR A 128 -10.85 11.04 10.06
CA TYR A 128 -10.25 9.90 10.74
C TYR A 128 -9.57 8.96 9.74
N ILE A 129 -10.23 8.67 8.61
CA ILE A 129 -9.67 7.77 7.61
C ILE A 129 -8.46 8.34 6.90
N ALA A 130 -8.53 9.61 6.50
CA ALA A 130 -7.42 10.29 5.85
C ALA A 130 -6.19 10.34 6.78
N ILE A 131 -6.40 10.65 8.06
CA ILE A 131 -5.31 10.75 9.03
C ILE A 131 -4.69 9.38 9.31
N LEU A 132 -5.47 8.41 9.78
CA LEU A 132 -4.92 7.13 10.24
C LEU A 132 -4.59 6.18 9.10
N GLY A 133 -5.33 6.24 7.99
CA GLY A 133 -5.14 5.37 6.83
C GLY A 133 -4.01 5.83 5.90
N ALA A 134 -3.74 7.13 5.79
CA ALA A 134 -2.79 7.67 4.82
C ALA A 134 -1.74 8.63 5.44
N ILE A 135 -2.16 9.72 6.08
CA ILE A 135 -1.23 10.79 6.50
C ILE A 135 -0.26 10.27 7.57
N PHE A 136 -0.77 9.65 8.63
CA PHE A 136 0.02 9.11 9.74
C PHE A 136 1.07 8.08 9.27
N PRO A 137 0.74 7.02 8.51
CA PRO A 137 1.75 6.06 8.07
C PRO A 137 2.81 6.70 7.16
N ILE A 138 2.44 7.65 6.29
CA ILE A 138 3.40 8.37 5.44
C ILE A 138 4.38 9.18 6.30
N LEU A 139 3.87 9.99 7.24
CA LEU A 139 4.71 10.79 8.13
C LEU A 139 5.64 9.92 8.98
N LEU A 140 5.14 8.79 9.48
CA LEU A 140 5.92 7.85 10.26
C LEU A 140 7.07 7.23 9.44
N ILE A 141 6.81 6.83 8.18
CA ILE A 141 7.85 6.31 7.30
C ILE A 141 8.91 7.39 7.00
N MET A 142 8.48 8.61 6.68
CA MET A 142 9.37 9.73 6.41
C MET A 142 10.27 10.03 7.62
N PHE A 143 9.69 10.04 8.83
CA PHE A 143 10.44 10.24 10.06
C PHE A 143 11.48 9.13 10.30
N ILE A 144 11.10 7.87 10.16
CA ILE A 144 12.00 6.72 10.36
C ILE A 144 13.16 6.77 9.34
N TYR A 145 12.87 7.00 8.06
CA TYR A 145 13.90 7.06 7.03
C TYR A 145 14.80 8.28 7.15
N PHE A 146 14.27 9.43 7.56
CA PHE A 146 15.08 10.59 7.87
C PHE A 146 16.10 10.30 8.99
N LYS A 147 15.65 9.67 10.09
CA LYS A 147 16.54 9.24 11.18
C LYS A 147 17.59 8.23 10.71
N LEU A 148 17.19 7.26 9.90
CA LEU A 148 18.05 6.22 9.36
C LEU A 148 19.15 6.82 8.45
N VAL A 149 18.79 7.70 7.52
CA VAL A 149 19.74 8.37 6.63
C VAL A 149 20.73 9.23 7.43
N ARG A 150 20.24 10.00 8.41
CA ARG A 150 21.12 10.79 9.29
C ARG A 150 22.09 9.91 10.06
N TYR A 151 21.64 8.79 10.59
CA TYR A 151 22.51 7.86 11.31
C TYR A 151 23.59 7.29 10.40
N VAL A 152 23.24 6.79 9.21
CA VAL A 152 24.23 6.20 8.30
C VAL A 152 25.22 7.25 7.80
N HIS A 153 24.78 8.49 7.58
CA HIS A 153 25.69 9.59 7.23
C HIS A 153 26.69 9.89 8.36
N LYS A 154 26.23 9.91 9.62
CA LYS A 154 27.11 10.08 10.79
C LYS A 154 28.06 8.89 10.97
N MET A 155 27.58 7.68 10.72
CA MET A 155 28.36 6.44 10.76
C MET A 155 29.49 6.46 9.72
N SER A 156 29.20 6.91 8.49
CA SER A 156 30.19 6.99 7.41
C SER A 156 31.33 7.98 7.67
N LYS A 157 31.15 8.93 8.59
CA LYS A 157 32.18 9.90 8.97
C LYS A 157 33.10 9.40 10.09
N ARG A 158 32.72 8.33 10.80
CA ARG A 158 33.51 7.73 11.88
C ARG A 158 34.29 6.53 11.33
N ILE A 159 35.48 6.27 11.88
CA ILE A 159 36.24 5.05 11.59
C ILE A 159 35.47 3.88 12.21
N ILE A 160 34.63 3.26 11.40
CA ILE A 160 33.78 2.13 11.79
C ILE A 160 34.14 0.95 10.88
N GLN A 161 34.03 -0.26 11.43
CA GLN A 161 34.32 -1.50 10.71
C GLN A 161 33.64 -1.54 9.33
N VAL A 162 34.43 -1.76 8.28
CA VAL A 162 34.03 -1.73 6.86
C VAL A 162 32.80 -2.62 6.60
N ASN A 163 32.71 -3.80 7.24
CA ASN A 163 31.57 -4.72 7.10
C ASN A 163 30.24 -4.11 7.56
N THR A 164 30.24 -3.36 8.66
CA THR A 164 29.02 -2.74 9.19
C THR A 164 28.55 -1.58 8.29
N LEU A 165 29.50 -0.81 7.73
CA LEU A 165 29.21 0.24 6.77
C LEU A 165 28.65 -0.33 5.46
N PHE A 166 29.22 -1.43 4.96
CA PHE A 166 28.74 -2.10 3.75
C PHE A 166 27.31 -2.62 3.92
N ARG A 167 27.02 -3.26 5.07
CA ARG A 167 25.65 -3.67 5.43
C ARG A 167 24.68 -2.48 5.46
N ALA A 168 25.06 -1.38 6.11
CA ALA A 168 24.23 -0.17 6.17
C ALA A 168 23.99 0.45 4.78
N ARG A 169 24.99 0.49 3.90
CA ARG A 169 24.85 0.95 2.51
C ARG A 169 23.91 0.07 1.68
N ARG A 170 23.97 -1.26 1.86
CA ARG A 170 23.04 -2.20 1.22
C ARG A 170 21.60 -1.94 1.65
N GLU A 171 21.38 -1.74 2.95
CA GLU A 171 20.05 -1.40 3.47
C GLU A 171 19.57 -0.02 2.98
N LEU A 172 20.46 0.98 2.85
CA LEU A 172 20.11 2.27 2.24
C LEU A 172 19.64 2.13 0.78
N LYS A 173 20.22 1.20 0.01
CA LYS A 173 19.73 0.91 -1.36
C LYS A 173 18.29 0.40 -1.33
N MET A 174 17.94 -0.40 -0.31
CA MET A 174 16.57 -0.85 -0.09
C MET A 174 15.67 0.30 0.38
N VAL A 175 16.15 1.19 1.25
CA VAL A 175 15.43 2.41 1.66
C VAL A 175 15.10 3.27 0.46
N ARG A 176 16.07 3.52 -0.44
CA ARG A 176 15.83 4.25 -1.69
C ARG A 176 14.69 3.63 -2.51
N ARG A 177 14.63 2.30 -2.62
CA ARG A 177 13.55 1.59 -3.32
C ARG A 177 12.18 1.84 -2.66
N THR A 178 12.10 1.78 -1.33
CA THR A 178 10.83 2.04 -0.62
C THR A 178 10.43 3.51 -0.68
N VAL A 179 11.38 4.44 -0.63
CA VAL A 179 11.10 5.87 -0.87
C VAL A 179 10.56 6.08 -2.27
N ILE A 180 11.15 5.46 -3.31
CA ILE A 180 10.62 5.53 -4.68
C ILE A 180 9.17 5.02 -4.74
N LEU A 181 8.87 3.88 -4.11
CA LEU A 181 7.51 3.33 -4.05
C LEU A 181 6.51 4.29 -3.40
N ILE A 182 6.88 4.89 -2.27
CA ILE A 182 6.03 5.85 -1.55
C ILE A 182 5.90 7.14 -2.34
N SER A 183 6.96 7.62 -2.98
CA SER A 183 6.91 8.77 -3.87
C SER A 183 5.95 8.53 -5.04
N ILE A 184 5.99 7.34 -5.66
CA ILE A 184 5.03 6.98 -6.72
C ILE A 184 3.60 7.04 -6.18
N LEU A 185 3.35 6.41 -5.02
CA LEU A 185 2.02 6.42 -4.40
C LEU A 185 1.56 7.85 -4.10
N ILE A 186 2.37 8.68 -3.43
CA ILE A 186 2.00 10.05 -3.09
C ILE A 186 1.77 10.89 -4.34
N THR A 187 2.69 10.86 -5.31
CA THR A 187 2.64 11.75 -6.47
C THR A 187 1.47 11.41 -7.38
N VAL A 188 1.19 10.11 -7.55
CA VAL A 188 0.13 9.64 -8.46
C VAL A 188 -1.24 9.63 -7.76
N THR A 189 -1.32 9.47 -6.44
CA THR A 189 -2.56 9.62 -5.66
C THR A 189 -2.85 11.09 -5.29
N PHE A 190 -1.91 12.02 -5.51
CA PHE A 190 -2.10 13.45 -5.21
C PHE A 190 -3.37 14.07 -5.81
N PRO A 191 -3.77 13.77 -7.07
CA PRO A 191 -5.03 14.26 -7.63
C PRO A 191 -6.24 13.84 -6.79
N TYR A 192 -6.26 12.60 -6.27
CA TYR A 192 -7.35 12.12 -5.43
C TYR A 192 -7.49 12.90 -4.13
N VAL A 193 -6.36 13.26 -3.49
CA VAL A 193 -6.37 14.11 -2.30
C VAL A 193 -6.88 15.52 -2.62
N ILE A 194 -6.48 16.10 -3.77
CA ILE A 194 -6.99 17.41 -4.21
C ILE A 194 -8.51 17.35 -4.41
N PHE A 195 -9.01 16.35 -5.13
CA PHE A 195 -10.44 16.24 -5.41
C PHE A 195 -11.27 15.95 -4.16
N MET A 196 -10.74 15.15 -3.23
CA MET A 196 -11.34 14.97 -1.91
C MET A 196 -11.40 16.29 -1.14
N PHE A 197 -10.30 17.05 -1.11
CA PHE A 197 -10.29 18.35 -0.44
C PHE A 197 -11.25 19.36 -1.08
N MET A 198 -11.31 19.40 -2.42
CA MET A 198 -12.27 20.23 -3.14
C MET A 198 -13.72 19.82 -2.87
N SER A 199 -13.98 18.54 -2.62
CA SER A 199 -15.31 18.03 -2.29
C SER A 199 -15.86 18.55 -0.96
N PHE A 200 -14.99 19.04 -0.07
CA PHE A 200 -15.41 19.70 1.17
C PHE A 200 -16.06 21.07 0.94
N PHE A 201 -15.67 21.77 -0.13
CA PHE A 201 -16.17 23.12 -0.42
C PHE A 201 -17.28 23.12 -1.47
N LYS A 202 -17.22 22.20 -2.45
CA LYS A 202 -18.18 22.13 -3.55
C LYS A 202 -18.46 20.68 -3.91
N ARG A 203 -19.73 20.36 -4.18
CA ARG A 203 -20.11 19.05 -4.72
C ARG A 203 -19.47 18.90 -6.10
N GLN A 204 -18.50 17.99 -6.21
CA GLN A 204 -17.77 17.77 -7.45
C GLN A 204 -18.60 16.97 -8.45
N PRO A 205 -18.48 17.23 -9.76
CA PRO A 205 -19.10 16.41 -10.78
C PRO A 205 -18.52 14.98 -10.78
N LYS A 206 -19.38 14.00 -11.09
CA LYS A 206 -19.07 12.55 -11.16
C LYS A 206 -17.77 12.24 -11.93
N SER A 207 -17.50 12.97 -13.01
CA SER A 207 -16.32 12.75 -13.86
C SER A 207 -14.99 13.01 -13.15
N TYR A 208 -14.89 14.04 -12.32
CA TYR A 208 -13.64 14.39 -11.63
C TYR A 208 -13.25 13.33 -10.62
N PHE A 209 -14.21 12.80 -9.86
CA PHE A 209 -13.96 11.73 -8.90
C PHE A 209 -13.52 10.43 -9.59
N ARG A 210 -14.10 10.11 -10.75
CA ARG A 210 -13.69 8.93 -11.54
C ARG A 210 -12.29 9.05 -12.09
N ILE A 211 -11.92 10.24 -12.57
CA ILE A 211 -10.55 10.51 -13.02
C ILE A 211 -9.59 10.33 -11.83
N ALA A 212 -9.96 10.82 -10.66
CA ALA A 212 -9.19 10.68 -9.44
C ALA A 212 -8.96 9.21 -9.03
N ASP A 213 -10.02 8.39 -9.08
CA ASP A 213 -9.93 6.95 -8.83
C ASP A 213 -9.02 6.25 -9.85
N ALA A 214 -9.12 6.61 -11.13
CA ALA A 214 -8.26 6.04 -12.17
C ALA A 214 -6.77 6.34 -11.93
N PHE A 215 -6.44 7.54 -11.44
CA PHE A 215 -5.07 7.86 -11.00
C PHE A 215 -4.64 7.00 -9.82
N SER A 216 -5.52 6.75 -8.84
CA SER A 216 -5.24 5.83 -7.73
C SER A 216 -4.98 4.40 -8.23
N ASP A 217 -5.76 3.89 -9.17
CA ASP A 217 -5.54 2.57 -9.78
C ASP A 217 -4.23 2.49 -10.56
N LEU A 218 -3.91 3.53 -11.33
CA LEU A 218 -2.64 3.63 -12.04
C LEU A 218 -1.46 3.64 -11.06
N SER A 219 -1.58 4.35 -9.94
CA SER A 219 -0.56 4.37 -8.88
C SER A 219 -0.29 2.97 -8.34
N LEU A 220 -1.35 2.20 -8.09
CA LEU A 220 -1.27 0.86 -7.55
C LEU A 220 -0.63 -0.10 -8.56
N PHE A 221 -1.02 0.01 -9.83
CA PHE A 221 -0.41 -0.77 -10.91
C PHE A 221 1.10 -0.52 -11.03
N LEU A 222 1.51 0.75 -11.00
CA LEU A 222 2.93 1.13 -11.02
C LEU A 222 3.68 0.59 -9.79
N VAL A 223 3.07 0.62 -8.61
CA VAL A 223 3.65 0.05 -7.38
C VAL A 223 3.82 -1.46 -7.50
N ILE A 224 2.82 -2.20 -8.02
CA ILE A 224 2.92 -3.65 -8.22
C ILE A 224 4.06 -3.98 -9.19
N ILE A 225 4.16 -3.27 -10.32
CA ILE A 225 5.28 -3.44 -11.28
C ILE A 225 6.62 -3.17 -10.60
N THR A 226 6.72 -2.09 -9.84
CA THR A 226 7.96 -1.69 -9.17
C THR A 226 8.36 -2.71 -8.09
N LEU A 227 7.40 -3.23 -7.32
CA LEU A 227 7.61 -4.30 -6.34
C LEU A 227 8.09 -5.59 -7.01
N PHE A 228 7.51 -5.93 -8.17
CA PHE A 228 7.93 -7.07 -8.98
C PHE A 228 9.38 -6.91 -9.46
N GLN A 229 9.75 -5.75 -9.99
CA GLN A 229 11.11 -5.47 -10.45
C GLN A 229 12.15 -5.51 -9.33
N PHE A 230 11.80 -5.08 -8.12
CA PHE A 230 12.73 -5.05 -6.99
C PHE A 230 12.89 -6.39 -6.27
N THR A 231 11.98 -7.34 -6.51
CA THR A 231 12.02 -8.67 -5.89
C THR A 231 12.75 -9.66 -6.80
N GLU A 232 14.09 -9.64 -6.74
CA GLU A 232 14.96 -10.52 -7.53
C GLU A 232 14.59 -12.02 -7.52
N PRO A 233 14.31 -12.68 -6.39
CA PRO A 233 13.95 -14.11 -6.40
C PRO A 233 12.64 -14.38 -7.14
N LEU A 234 11.69 -13.44 -7.11
CA LEU A 234 10.43 -13.57 -7.82
C LEU A 234 10.67 -13.41 -9.33
N LYS A 235 11.46 -12.39 -9.70
CA LYS A 235 11.88 -12.15 -11.08
C LYS A 235 12.62 -13.35 -11.66
N THR A 236 13.58 -13.93 -10.93
CA THR A 236 14.34 -15.10 -11.40
C THR A 236 13.48 -16.35 -11.47
N SER A 237 12.57 -16.59 -10.52
CA SER A 237 11.61 -17.71 -10.61
C SER A 237 10.67 -17.58 -11.81
N VAL A 238 10.17 -16.38 -12.13
CA VAL A 238 9.32 -16.14 -13.29
C VAL A 238 10.12 -16.26 -14.59
N MET A 239 11.29 -15.63 -14.70
CA MET A 239 12.15 -15.72 -15.89
C MET A 239 12.59 -17.17 -16.15
N LYS A 240 12.85 -17.96 -15.10
CA LYS A 240 13.17 -19.39 -15.25
C LYS A 240 11.98 -20.19 -15.82
N ARG A 241 10.74 -19.89 -15.41
CA ARG A 241 9.54 -20.55 -15.97
C ARG A 241 9.23 -20.11 -17.41
N VAL A 242 9.44 -18.83 -17.73
CA VAL A 242 9.24 -18.29 -19.08
C VAL A 242 10.28 -18.86 -20.04
N ASN A 243 11.57 -18.80 -19.69
CA ASN A 243 12.64 -19.34 -20.54
C ASN A 243 12.64 -20.88 -20.57
N GLY A 244 12.21 -21.54 -19.48
CA GLY A 244 12.02 -22.99 -19.45
C GLY A 244 10.92 -23.49 -20.38
N ARG A 245 9.91 -22.66 -20.71
CA ARG A 245 8.93 -22.97 -21.77
C ARG A 245 9.48 -22.74 -23.17
N VAL A 246 10.31 -21.71 -23.38
CA VAL A 246 10.93 -21.44 -24.70
C VAL A 246 11.82 -22.60 -25.14
N ASN A 247 12.58 -23.21 -24.22
CA ASN A 247 13.49 -24.30 -24.54
C ASN A 247 12.80 -25.66 -24.77
N MET A 248 11.54 -25.85 -24.37
CA MET A 248 10.78 -27.09 -24.66
C MET A 248 10.09 -27.07 -26.04
N VAL A 249 9.87 -25.89 -26.61
CA VAL A 249 9.21 -25.73 -27.92
C VAL A 249 10.21 -25.91 -29.07
N THR A 250 11.51 -25.73 -28.84
CA THR A 250 12.57 -25.87 -29.85
C THR A 250 13.18 -27.28 -29.94
N THR A 251 12.60 -28.28 -29.28
CA THR A 251 13.08 -29.69 -29.31
C THR A 251 12.14 -30.64 -30.05
N GLN A 252 11.28 -30.11 -30.92
CA GLN A 252 10.45 -30.89 -31.85
C GLN A 252 10.73 -30.46 -33.29
N GLU A 253 11.96 -30.62 -33.75
CA GLU A 253 12.32 -30.74 -35.18
C GLU A 253 13.41 -31.80 -35.33
#